data_AF-A0A524CTJ5-F1
#
_entry.id   AF-A0A524CTJ5-F1
#
_cell.length_a   1.000
_cell.length_b   1.000
_cell.length_c   1.000
_cell.angle_alpha   90.00
_cell.angle_beta   90.00
_cell.angle_gamma   90.00
#
_symmetry.space_group_name_H-M   'P 1'
#
loop_
_entity.id
_entity.type
_entity.pdbx_description
1 polymer ?
#
loop_
_entity_poly.entity_id
_entity_poly.type
_entity_poly.pdbx_seq_one_letter_code
_entity_poly.pdbx_strand_id
1 'polypeptide(L)'
;MNIVGICGSPKTEKSSTRFLLMKALEAAAEVESIGDVSTQLVNVSDFEIRHCTGCDSCVRKKPCPQSAHDDMPKIEEIMKAADGIIIAAPSYFSSVPGVLKDLIDRSRTMKMLDHQLKDT
;
A
#
# COMPACT_ATOMS: atom_id res chain seq x y z
N MET A 1 -6.15 -6.87 15.67
CA MET A 1 -5.81 -5.75 14.77
C MET A 1 -4.98 -6.28 13.60
N ASN A 2 -5.30 -5.91 12.36
CA ASN A 2 -4.57 -6.28 11.15
C ASN A 2 -3.68 -5.12 10.67
N ILE A 3 -2.36 -5.29 10.72
CA ILE A 3 -1.38 -4.29 10.27
C ILE A 3 -0.71 -4.76 8.98
N VAL A 4 -0.80 -3.94 7.93
CA VAL A 4 -0.19 -4.22 6.63
C VAL A 4 1.05 -3.37 6.44
N GLY A 5 2.20 -3.99 6.17
CA GLY A 5 3.41 -3.33 5.72
C GLY A 5 3.52 -3.35 4.21
N ILE A 6 3.62 -2.18 3.58
CA ILE A 6 3.80 -2.01 2.14
C ILE A 6 5.25 -1.61 1.85
N CYS A 7 6.01 -2.51 1.24
CA CYS A 7 7.38 -2.27 0.79
C CYS A 7 7.39 -1.67 -0.63
N GLY A 8 7.78 -0.40 -0.74
CA GLY A 8 7.94 0.29 -2.01
C GLY A 8 9.28 0.08 -2.72
N SER A 9 10.16 -0.76 -2.18
CA SER A 9 11.48 -1.00 -2.76
C SER A 9 11.44 -2.03 -3.90
N PRO A 10 11.98 -1.71 -5.09
CA PRO A 10 12.06 -2.66 -6.20
C PRO A 10 13.11 -3.77 -6.00
N LYS A 11 13.88 -3.73 -4.91
CA LYS A 11 14.93 -4.72 -4.62
C LYS A 11 14.42 -5.96 -3.87
N THR A 12 13.14 -5.98 -3.50
CA THR A 12 12.46 -7.09 -2.80
C THR A 12 13.32 -7.68 -1.68
N GLU A 13 13.71 -8.95 -1.74
CA GLU A 13 14.48 -9.67 -0.71
C GLU A 13 15.86 -9.06 -0.42
N LYS A 14 16.43 -8.31 -1.36
CA LYS A 14 17.74 -7.63 -1.18
C LYS A 14 17.59 -6.22 -0.60
N SER A 15 16.38 -5.80 -0.22
CA SER A 15 16.10 -4.44 0.23
C SER A 15 16.31 -4.26 1.73
N SER A 16 17.16 -3.30 2.11
CA SER A 16 17.25 -2.82 3.49
C SER A 16 15.95 -2.17 3.99
N THR A 17 15.22 -1.45 3.13
CA THR A 17 13.87 -0.95 3.42
C THR A 17 12.92 -2.08 3.80
N ARG A 18 12.90 -3.18 3.03
CA ARG A 18 12.07 -4.36 3.34
C ARG A 18 12.45 -4.97 4.68
N PHE A 19 13.75 -5.12 4.94
CA PHE A 19 14.26 -5.63 6.21
C PHE A 19 13.79 -4.77 7.41
N LEU A 20 13.91 -3.45 7.32
CA LEU A 20 13.46 -2.55 8.39
C LEU A 20 11.93 -2.57 8.56
N LEU A 21 11.18 -2.67 7.46
CA LEU A 21 9.73 -2.83 7.52
C LEU A 21 9.33 -4.14 8.22
N MET A 22 10.02 -5.26 7.94
CA MET A 22 9.79 -6.51 8.66
C MET A 22 10.05 -6.35 10.16
N LYS A 23 11.11 -5.64 10.57
CA LYS A 23 11.36 -5.35 11.99
C LYS A 23 10.25 -4.50 12.64
N ALA A 24 9.70 -3.54 11.91
CA ALA A 24 8.57 -2.77 12.41
C ALA A 24 7.30 -3.63 12.56
N LEU A 25 7.04 -4.55 11.63
CA LEU A 25 5.91 -5.49 11.73
C LEU A 25 6.10 -6.49 12.87
N GLU A 26 7.30 -7.08 13.01
CA GLU A 26 7.64 -7.97 14.13
C GLU A 26 7.38 -7.27 15.48
N ALA A 27 7.88 -6.05 15.65
CA ALA A 27 7.65 -5.27 16.87
C ALA A 27 6.16 -4.94 17.10
N ALA A 28 5.39 -4.68 16.03
CA ALA A 28 3.95 -4.43 16.15
C ALA A 28 3.17 -5.68 16.58
N ALA A 29 3.60 -6.87 16.16
CA ALA A 29 3.00 -8.14 16.55
C ALA A 29 3.22 -8.48 18.04
N GLU A 30 4.25 -7.91 18.67
CA GLU A 30 4.61 -8.13 20.07
C GLU A 30 3.92 -7.16 21.05
N VAL A 31 3.07 -6.24 20.58
CA VAL A 31 2.41 -5.25 21.45
C VAL A 31 1.22 -5.90 22.20
N GLU A 32 1.44 -6.28 23.45
CA GLU A 32 0.42 -6.93 24.28
C GLU A 32 -0.75 -6.01 24.68
N SER A 33 -0.53 -4.69 24.75
CA SER A 33 -1.52 -3.74 25.29
C SER A 33 -2.75 -3.51 24.40
N ILE A 34 -2.70 -3.93 23.14
CA ILE A 34 -3.77 -3.72 22.14
C ILE A 34 -4.43 -5.03 21.67
N GLY A 35 -4.15 -6.14 22.36
CA GLY A 35 -4.67 -7.47 22.05
C GLY A 35 -3.96 -8.11 20.85
N ASP A 36 -4.61 -9.09 20.21
CA ASP A 36 -4.01 -9.86 19.12
C ASP A 36 -3.75 -9.01 17.88
N VAL A 37 -2.49 -8.91 17.47
CA VAL A 37 -2.05 -8.20 16.26
C VAL A 37 -1.60 -9.21 15.21
N SER A 38 -2.24 -9.21 14.04
CA SER A 38 -1.78 -9.92 12.85
C SER A 38 -1.06 -8.96 11.92
N THR A 39 0.07 -9.38 11.36
CA THR A 39 0.83 -8.56 10.42
C THR A 39 0.98 -9.22 9.05
N GLN A 40 0.91 -8.42 7.98
CA GLN A 40 1.11 -8.88 6.61
C GLN A 40 2.14 -7.98 5.89
N LEU A 41 3.09 -8.59 5.19
CA LEU A 41 4.03 -7.87 4.31
C LEU A 41 3.57 -7.94 2.85
N VAL A 42 3.60 -6.82 2.15
CA VAL A 42 3.26 -6.67 0.74
C VAL A 42 4.41 -5.95 0.03
N ASN A 43 5.04 -6.57 -0.97
CA ASN A 43 5.96 -5.82 -1.85
C ASN A 43 5.17 -5.26 -3.02
N VAL A 44 5.21 -3.94 -3.23
CA VAL A 44 4.51 -3.31 -4.36
C VAL A 44 5.01 -3.84 -5.70
N SER A 45 6.28 -4.25 -5.76
CA SER A 45 6.90 -4.83 -6.96
C SER A 45 6.39 -6.22 -7.35
N ASP A 46 5.59 -6.86 -6.50
CA ASP A 46 4.93 -8.14 -6.83
C ASP A 46 3.62 -7.93 -7.61
N PHE A 47 3.21 -6.67 -7.83
CA PHE A 47 1.95 -6.29 -8.47
C PHE A 47 2.23 -5.45 -9.73
N GLU A 48 1.48 -5.71 -10.80
CA GLU A 48 1.46 -4.79 -11.94
C GLU A 48 0.52 -3.63 -11.62
N ILE A 49 1.04 -2.42 -11.41
CA ILE A 49 0.24 -1.21 -11.19
C ILE A 49 0.54 -0.24 -12.32
N ARG A 50 -0.48 0.10 -13.12
CA ARG A 50 -0.32 1.08 -14.19
C ARG A 50 -0.34 2.49 -13.63
N HIS A 51 0.44 3.37 -14.25
CA HIS A 51 0.50 4.78 -13.88
C HIS A 51 -0.88 5.45 -13.94
N CYS A 52 -1.10 6.41 -13.05
CA CYS A 52 -2.28 7.25 -13.10
C CYS A 52 -2.21 8.19 -14.32
N THR A 53 -3.29 8.26 -15.11
CA THR A 53 -3.35 9.14 -16.29
C THR A 53 -3.91 10.53 -16.00
N GLY A 54 -4.25 10.82 -14.74
CA GLY A 54 -4.87 12.09 -14.35
C GLY A 54 -6.25 12.34 -14.98
N CYS A 55 -6.90 11.32 -15.53
CA CYS A 55 -8.15 11.51 -16.29
C CYS A 55 -9.37 11.86 -15.43
N ASP A 56 -9.27 11.73 -14.09
CA ASP A 56 -10.36 11.94 -13.12
C ASP A 56 -11.62 11.09 -13.34
N SER A 57 -11.58 10.07 -14.20
CA SER A 57 -12.71 9.16 -14.39
C SER A 57 -13.05 8.46 -13.09
N CYS A 58 -12.08 8.03 -12.29
CA CYS A 58 -12.32 7.29 -11.05
C CYS A 58 -13.14 8.05 -9.98
N VAL A 59 -13.17 9.38 -10.03
CA VAL A 59 -14.00 10.22 -9.14
C VAL A 59 -15.35 10.61 -9.74
N ARG A 60 -15.50 10.57 -11.07
CA ARG A 60 -16.76 10.90 -11.77
C ARG A 60 -17.58 9.66 -12.16
N LYS A 61 -16.89 8.62 -12.60
CA LYS A 61 -17.38 7.36 -13.16
C LYS A 61 -16.54 6.23 -12.52
N LYS A 62 -17.06 5.66 -11.43
CA LYS A 62 -16.43 4.54 -10.74
C LYS A 62 -16.60 3.24 -11.57
N PRO A 63 -15.62 2.32 -11.60
CA PRO A 63 -14.28 2.37 -11.00
C PRO A 63 -13.23 3.08 -11.89
N CYS A 64 -11.96 3.14 -11.45
CA CYS A 64 -10.87 3.62 -12.30
C CYS A 64 -10.74 2.76 -13.59
N PRO A 65 -10.62 3.35 -14.80
CA PRO A 65 -10.52 2.58 -16.04
C PRO A 65 -9.34 1.61 -16.09
N GLN A 66 -8.24 1.94 -15.41
CA GLN A 66 -7.06 1.08 -15.37
C GLN A 66 -7.23 -0.15 -14.48
N SER A 67 -8.17 -0.13 -13.52
CA SER A 67 -8.40 -1.22 -12.57
C SER A 67 -8.84 -2.53 -13.22
N ALA A 68 -9.35 -2.50 -14.47
CA ALA A 68 -9.67 -3.70 -15.23
C ALA A 68 -8.45 -4.33 -15.94
N HIS A 69 -7.28 -3.70 -15.84
CA HIS A 69 -6.10 -4.02 -16.63
C HIS A 69 -4.83 -4.15 -15.80
N ASP A 70 -4.95 -4.10 -14.47
CA ASP A 70 -3.82 -4.15 -13.55
C ASP A 70 -4.24 -4.71 -12.18
N ASP A 71 -3.27 -4.86 -11.29
CA ASP A 71 -3.45 -5.48 -9.96
C ASP A 71 -3.84 -4.48 -8.87
N MET A 72 -4.13 -3.21 -9.21
CA MET A 72 -4.53 -2.20 -8.24
C MET A 72 -5.72 -2.66 -7.37
N PRO A 73 -6.77 -3.34 -7.90
CA PRO A 73 -7.86 -3.82 -7.05
C PRO A 73 -7.40 -4.77 -5.94
N LYS A 74 -6.39 -5.62 -6.19
CA LYS A 74 -5.91 -6.59 -5.20
C LYS A 74 -5.28 -5.89 -4.01
N ILE A 75 -4.42 -4.90 -4.26
CA ILE A 75 -3.78 -4.14 -3.18
C ILE A 75 -4.77 -3.21 -2.47
N GLU A 76 -5.76 -2.65 -3.18
CA GLU A 76 -6.85 -1.88 -2.56
C GLU A 76 -7.63 -2.73 -1.54
N GLU A 77 -7.98 -3.97 -1.86
CA GLU A 77 -8.69 -4.84 -0.91
C GLU A 77 -7.86 -5.16 0.33
N ILE A 78 -6.55 -5.39 0.18
CA ILE A 78 -5.63 -5.57 1.31
C ILE A 78 -5.59 -4.30 2.18
N MET A 79 -5.49 -3.11 1.57
CA MET A 79 -5.45 -1.84 2.28
C MET A 79 -6.76 -1.53 3.02
N LYS A 80 -7.93 -1.81 2.41
CA LYS A 80 -9.24 -1.62 3.06
C LYS A 80 -9.48 -2.57 4.23
N ALA A 81 -8.92 -3.78 4.16
CA ALA A 81 -9.01 -4.75 5.25
C ALA A 81 -8.06 -4.45 6.42
N ALA A 82 -7.05 -3.59 6.22
CA ALA A 82 -6.08 -3.23 7.24
C ALA A 82 -6.67 -2.26 8.28
N ASP A 83 -6.37 -2.50 9.55
CA ASP A 83 -6.63 -1.56 10.66
C ASP A 83 -5.46 -0.56 10.81
N GLY A 84 -4.27 -0.91 10.30
CA GLY A 84 -3.12 -0.02 10.25
C GLY A 84 -2.23 -0.32 9.04
N ILE A 85 -1.60 0.70 8.47
CA ILE A 85 -0.74 0.56 7.29
C ILE A 85 0.61 1.24 7.55
N ILE A 86 1.70 0.49 7.36
CA ILE A 86 3.08 1.02 7.38
C ILE A 86 3.61 1.00 5.95
N ILE A 87 3.91 2.17 5.38
CA ILE A 87 4.52 2.26 4.05
C ILE A 87 6.01 2.57 4.22
N ALA A 88 6.87 1.71 3.67
CA ALA A 88 8.32 1.90 3.69
C ALA A 88 8.89 2.04 2.27
N ALA A 89 9.74 3.04 2.07
CA ALA A 89 10.34 3.32 0.77
C ALA A 89 11.83 3.68 0.91
N PRO A 90 12.70 3.25 -0.01
CA PRO A 90 14.01 3.87 -0.15
C PRO A 90 13.87 5.27 -0.76
N SER A 91 14.81 6.16 -0.47
CA SER A 91 14.91 7.46 -1.14
C SER A 91 15.67 7.32 -2.45
N TYR A 92 14.96 7.40 -3.58
CA TYR A 92 15.53 7.42 -4.92
C TYR A 92 15.39 8.83 -5.48
N PHE A 93 16.51 9.54 -5.64
CA PHE A 93 16.53 10.94 -6.08
C PHE A 93 15.59 11.85 -5.26
N SER A 94 15.66 11.76 -3.93
CA SER A 94 14.86 12.56 -3.00
C SER A 94 13.34 12.30 -3.08
N SER A 95 12.94 11.15 -3.61
CA SER A 95 11.54 10.73 -3.70
C SER A 95 11.39 9.23 -3.43
N VAL A 96 10.14 8.78 -3.38
CA VAL A 96 9.81 7.35 -3.40
C VAL A 96 10.07 6.74 -4.78
N PRO A 97 10.29 5.41 -4.88
CA PRO A 97 10.40 4.75 -6.17
C PRO A 97 9.14 4.91 -7.02
N GLY A 98 9.30 4.94 -8.35
CA GLY A 98 8.18 5.13 -9.29
C GLY A 98 7.02 4.15 -9.07
N VAL A 99 7.33 2.86 -8.85
CA VAL A 99 6.31 1.83 -8.58
C VAL A 99 5.46 2.12 -7.33
N LEU A 100 6.07 2.69 -6.28
CA LEU A 100 5.33 3.10 -5.08
C LEU A 100 4.54 4.39 -5.36
N LYS A 101 5.09 5.30 -6.16
CA LYS A 101 4.38 6.51 -6.59
C LYS A 101 3.13 6.17 -7.40
N ASP A 102 3.19 5.15 -8.25
CA ASP A 102 2.03 4.66 -9.02
C ASP A 102 0.92 4.16 -8.08
N LEU A 103 1.27 3.37 -7.06
CA LEU A 103 0.32 2.97 -6.00
C LEU A 103 -0.30 4.19 -5.32
N ILE A 104 0.53 5.16 -4.89
CA ILE A 104 0.08 6.38 -4.21
C ILE A 104 -0.89 7.17 -5.12
N ASP A 105 -0.54 7.38 -6.38
CA ASP A 105 -1.37 8.16 -7.30
C ASP A 105 -2.70 7.48 -7.63
N ARG A 106 -2.67 6.15 -7.72
CA ARG A 106 -3.86 5.32 -7.97
C ARG A 106 -4.74 5.18 -6.73
N SER A 107 -4.19 5.35 -5.53
CA SER A 107 -4.92 5.24 -4.25
C SER A 107 -5.95 6.35 -4.00
N ARG A 108 -5.96 7.41 -4.81
CA ARG A 108 -6.81 8.59 -4.62
C ARG A 108 -8.30 8.26 -4.44
N THR A 109 -8.80 7.21 -5.10
CA THR A 109 -10.18 6.74 -4.97
C THR A 109 -10.54 6.42 -3.53
N MET A 110 -9.65 5.80 -2.75
CA MET A 110 -9.93 5.44 -1.36
C MET A 110 -10.20 6.67 -0.49
N LYS A 111 -9.56 7.81 -0.76
CA LYS A 111 -9.88 9.08 -0.09
C LYS A 111 -11.17 9.70 -0.61
N MET A 112 -11.31 9.79 -1.92
CA MET A 112 -12.39 10.56 -2.55
C MET A 112 -13.75 9.85 -2.54
N LEU A 113 -13.77 8.54 -2.33
CA LEU A 113 -14.97 7.71 -2.36
C LEU A 113 -15.34 7.25 -0.95
N ASP A 114 -15.65 8.22 -0.09
CA ASP A 114 -16.17 8.00 1.27
C ASP A 114 -15.15 7.41 2.27
N HIS A 115 -13.88 7.81 2.17
CA HIS A 115 -12.82 7.44 3.13
C HIS A 115 -12.75 5.92 3.40
N GLN A 116 -12.39 5.15 2.39
CA GLN A 116 -12.51 3.68 2.37
C GLN A 116 -11.52 2.94 3.26
N LEU A 117 -10.50 3.61 3.79
CA LEU A 117 -9.61 3.02 4.79
C LEU A 117 -10.28 3.09 6.15
N LYS A 118 -10.06 2.07 6.99
CA LYS A 118 -10.64 2.04 8.33
C LYS A 118 -10.16 3.24 9.14
N ASP A 119 -11.11 3.92 9.77
CA ASP A 119 -10.91 4.93 10.79
C ASP A 119 -11.30 4.27 12.11
N THR A 120 -10.36 3.52 12.68
CA THR A 120 -10.55 2.75 13.92
C THR A 120 -10.78 3.65 15.13
#